data_AF-A0A2W2NF39-F1
#
_entry.id   AF-A0A2W2NF39-F1
#
_cell.length_a   1.000
_cell.length_b   1.000
_cell.length_c   1.000
_cell.angle_alpha   90.00
_cell.angle_beta   90.00
_cell.angle_gamma   90.00
#
_symmetry.space_group_name_H-M   'P 1'
#
loop_
_entity.id
_entity.type
_entity.pdbx_description
1 polymer ?
#
loop_
_entity_poly.entity_id
_entity_poly.type
_entity_poly.pdbx_seq_one_letter_code
_entity_poly.pdbx_strand_id
1 'polypeptide(L)'
;MSEDASTPRLPSVSVDRDRPTRLLGDPELAWLVDRVRRRMKRDEPLTGPVALAVPTAAQRAATERLLGRAPGTGRSPSVRLDAVDAVLRRSGISPDGLATAVTALTGPVSRLTDVREREAHAWQDAYAPLDALIRTTGPELADWADRLRQDGLVRRLARTPHAAKALLGNAAEALRRLPADPAVSLPAFAAATPLAPPLTGTPADAPRDPDLHRPSPNWACVSRRRPSWTADR
;
A
#
# COMPACT_ATOMS: atom_id res chain seq x y z
N MET A 1 -23.05 24.34 40.75
CA MET A 1 -23.66 22.99 40.70
C MET A 1 -23.92 22.67 39.25
N SER A 2 -22.92 22.16 38.54
CA SER A 2 -23.06 21.53 37.21
C SER A 2 -21.88 20.59 37.06
N GLU A 3 -22.23 19.34 36.78
CA GLU A 3 -21.37 18.18 36.78
C GLU A 3 -20.12 18.34 35.92
N ASP A 4 -19.01 18.03 36.58
CA ASP A 4 -17.74 17.66 35.98
C ASP A 4 -17.98 16.35 35.22
N ALA A 5 -18.30 16.46 33.93
CA ALA A 5 -18.43 15.32 33.03
C ALA A 5 -17.03 14.71 32.84
N SER A 6 -16.67 13.88 33.82
CA SER A 6 -15.57 12.92 33.77
C SER A 6 -15.81 11.99 32.59
N THR A 7 -15.28 12.38 31.43
CA THR A 7 -15.11 11.49 30.29
C THR A 7 -14.25 10.32 30.76
N PRO A 8 -14.75 9.07 30.79
CA PRO A 8 -13.90 7.94 31.11
C PRO A 8 -12.84 7.86 30.02
N ARG A 9 -11.60 8.20 30.38
CA ARG A 9 -10.43 7.90 29.57
C ARG A 9 -10.33 6.39 29.54
N LEU A 10 -10.96 5.78 28.52
CA LEU A 10 -10.77 4.37 28.22
C LEU A 10 -9.26 4.11 28.23
N PRO A 11 -8.77 3.06 28.91
CA PRO A 11 -7.37 2.71 28.84
C PRO A 11 -7.09 2.45 27.37
N SER A 12 -6.36 3.36 26.73
CA SER A 12 -5.66 3.00 25.52
C SER A 12 -4.74 1.89 25.95
N VAL A 13 -5.10 0.66 25.58
CA VAL A 13 -4.23 -0.50 25.68
C VAL A 13 -3.09 -0.21 24.69
N SER A 14 -2.20 0.70 25.08
CA SER A 14 -0.89 0.81 24.50
C SER A 14 -0.30 -0.56 24.74
N VAL A 15 -0.27 -1.39 23.68
CA VAL A 15 0.40 -2.68 23.71
C VAL A 15 1.72 -2.44 24.42
N ASP A 16 1.89 -3.07 25.59
CA ASP A 16 3.06 -2.91 26.46
C ASP A 16 4.28 -3.32 25.64
N ARG A 17 4.93 -2.34 24.98
CA ARG A 17 6.04 -2.59 24.03
C ARG A 17 7.24 -3.18 24.76
N ASP A 18 7.34 -2.96 26.07
CA ASP A 18 8.49 -3.35 26.86
C ASP A 18 8.53 -4.87 27.06
N ARG A 19 7.37 -5.53 27.19
CA ARG A 19 7.32 -7.00 27.36
C ARG A 19 7.75 -7.77 26.11
N PRO A 20 7.23 -7.50 24.89
CA PRO A 20 7.75 -8.08 23.66
C PRO A 20 9.21 -7.70 23.41
N THR A 21 9.65 -6.49 23.77
CA THR A 21 11.05 -6.08 23.61
C THR A 21 11.99 -6.92 24.48
N ARG A 22 11.60 -7.25 25.72
CA ARG A 22 12.42 -8.11 26.60
C ARG A 22 12.54 -9.55 26.11
N LEU A 23 11.51 -10.08 25.45
CA LEU A 23 11.49 -11.49 25.01
C LEU A 23 11.96 -11.68 23.56
N LEU A 24 11.58 -10.79 22.65
CA LEU A 24 11.84 -10.88 21.21
C LEU A 24 12.82 -9.82 20.70
N GLY A 25 13.22 -8.85 21.54
CA GLY A 25 14.22 -7.84 21.20
C GLY A 25 15.66 -8.31 21.38
N ASP A 26 15.89 -9.57 21.76
CA ASP A 26 17.23 -10.19 21.73
C ASP A 26 17.75 -10.15 20.28
N PRO A 27 18.94 -9.59 20.00
CA PRO A 27 19.50 -9.53 18.64
C PRO A 27 19.61 -10.93 18.00
N GLU A 28 19.78 -11.97 18.81
CA GLU A 28 19.83 -13.36 18.34
C GLU A 28 18.46 -13.88 17.84
N LEU A 29 17.35 -13.18 18.15
CA LEU A 29 16.01 -13.44 17.64
C LEU A 29 15.59 -12.50 16.50
N ALA A 30 16.45 -11.56 16.09
CA ALA A 30 16.14 -10.60 15.02
C ALA A 30 15.79 -11.28 13.68
N TRP A 31 16.41 -12.43 13.38
CA TRP A 31 16.10 -13.21 12.17
C TRP A 31 14.65 -13.74 12.15
N LEU A 32 14.12 -14.09 13.32
CA LEU A 32 12.76 -14.61 13.47
C LEU A 32 11.76 -13.47 13.26
N VAL A 33 11.99 -12.32 13.91
CA VAL A 33 11.20 -11.11 13.75
C VAL A 33 11.18 -10.65 12.29
N ASP A 34 12.33 -10.62 11.62
CA ASP A 34 12.43 -10.22 10.22
C ASP A 34 11.72 -11.20 9.27
N ARG A 35 11.74 -12.50 9.58
CA ARG A 35 11.00 -13.48 8.77
C ARG A 35 9.49 -13.41 8.98
N VAL A 36 9.01 -13.22 10.22
CA VAL A 36 7.59 -12.95 10.51
C VAL A 36 7.16 -11.67 9.79
N ARG A 37 7.96 -10.60 9.85
CA ARG A 37 7.70 -9.35 9.12
C ARG A 37 7.58 -9.57 7.61
N ARG A 38 8.46 -10.38 7.01
CA ARG A 38 8.36 -10.73 5.58
C ARG A 38 7.09 -11.49 5.23
N ARG A 39 6.61 -12.39 6.10
CA ARG A 39 5.33 -13.08 5.91
C ARG A 39 4.15 -12.13 6.03
N MET A 40 4.14 -11.29 7.06
CA MET A 40 3.11 -10.25 7.24
C MET A 40 3.05 -9.32 6.03
N LYS A 41 4.20 -8.88 5.49
CA LYS A 41 4.24 -8.07 4.26
C LYS A 41 3.59 -8.76 3.06
N ARG A 42 3.61 -10.10 2.99
CA ARG A 42 3.04 -10.90 1.90
C ARG A 42 1.64 -11.44 2.18
N ASP A 43 1.07 -11.14 3.35
CA ASP A 43 -0.18 -11.72 3.83
C ASP A 43 -0.14 -13.26 3.93
N GLU A 44 1.06 -13.80 4.20
CA GLU A 44 1.23 -15.24 4.39
C GLU A 44 0.81 -15.66 5.81
N PRO A 45 0.24 -16.87 5.97
CA PRO A 45 -0.08 -17.40 7.29
C PRO A 45 1.13 -17.38 8.23
N LEU A 46 0.93 -16.88 9.45
CA LEU A 46 1.92 -16.93 10.53
C LEU A 46 1.96 -18.32 11.19
N THR A 47 1.85 -19.36 10.37
CA THR A 47 1.81 -20.75 10.79
C THR A 47 2.94 -21.55 10.17
N GLY A 48 3.23 -22.71 10.74
CA GLY A 48 4.25 -23.63 10.20
C GLY A 48 5.70 -23.26 10.51
N PRO A 49 6.66 -24.03 9.97
CA PRO A 49 8.06 -23.95 10.34
C PRO A 49 8.80 -22.81 9.64
N VAL A 50 9.78 -22.25 10.35
CA VAL A 50 10.79 -21.34 9.84
C VAL A 50 12.16 -21.76 10.36
N ALA A 51 13.06 -22.09 9.43
CA ALA A 51 14.38 -22.62 9.75
C ALA A 51 15.51 -21.64 9.38
N LEU A 52 16.51 -21.48 10.25
CA LEU A 52 17.70 -20.72 9.94
C LEU A 52 18.79 -21.66 9.41
N ALA A 53 19.32 -21.38 8.21
CA ALA A 53 20.20 -22.31 7.51
C ALA A 53 21.54 -22.54 8.26
N VAL A 54 22.17 -21.48 8.75
CA VAL A 54 23.45 -21.54 9.48
C VAL A 54 23.29 -20.81 10.82
N PRO A 55 22.78 -21.49 11.86
CA PRO A 55 22.50 -20.88 13.15
C PRO A 55 23.77 -20.75 14.02
N THR A 56 23.98 -19.57 14.62
CA THR A 56 24.98 -19.42 15.68
C THR A 56 24.55 -20.20 16.94
N ALA A 57 25.50 -20.49 17.83
CA ALA A 57 25.19 -21.11 19.12
C ALA A 57 24.27 -20.21 19.98
N ALA A 58 24.48 -18.89 19.91
CA ALA A 58 23.67 -17.90 20.59
C ALA A 58 22.21 -17.87 20.07
N GLN A 59 22.01 -17.97 18.75
CA GLN A 59 20.68 -18.09 18.13
C GLN A 59 19.95 -19.35 18.57
N ARG A 60 20.67 -20.49 18.67
CA ARG A 60 20.11 -21.74 19.18
C ARG A 60 19.68 -21.60 20.63
N ALA A 61 20.56 -21.10 21.50
CA ALA A 61 20.26 -20.87 22.91
C ALA A 61 19.10 -19.88 23.12
N ALA A 62 19.02 -18.81 22.33
CA ALA A 62 17.92 -17.85 22.39
C ALA A 62 16.58 -18.48 21.97
N THR A 63 16.61 -19.31 20.92
CA THR A 63 15.43 -20.06 20.47
C THR A 63 14.97 -21.09 21.50
N GLU A 64 15.92 -21.79 22.15
CA GLU A 64 15.67 -22.72 23.25
C GLU A 64 14.99 -22.04 24.44
N ARG A 65 15.54 -20.90 24.86
CA ARG A 65 14.96 -20.05 25.92
C ARG A 65 13.54 -19.60 25.57
N LEU A 66 13.31 -19.19 24.32
CA LEU A 66 12.00 -18.72 23.86
C LEU A 66 10.94 -19.83 23.85
N LEU A 67 11.29 -21.03 23.40
CA LEU A 67 10.33 -22.14 23.27
C LEU A 67 10.21 -22.99 24.53
N GLY A 68 11.10 -22.81 25.52
CA GLY A 68 11.20 -23.65 26.71
C GLY A 68 11.54 -25.11 26.41
N ARG A 69 11.96 -25.41 25.17
CA ARG A 69 12.31 -26.76 24.68
C ARG A 69 13.41 -26.67 23.64
N ALA A 70 14.26 -27.70 23.57
CA ALA A 70 15.25 -27.83 22.52
C ALA A 70 14.58 -27.84 21.13
N PRO A 71 14.99 -26.96 20.18
CA PRO A 71 14.76 -27.17 18.76
C PRO A 71 15.27 -28.55 18.39
N GLY A 72 14.55 -29.30 17.56
CA GLY A 72 14.95 -30.66 17.18
C GLY A 72 16.40 -30.72 16.69
N THR A 73 17.08 -31.84 16.93
CA THR A 73 18.53 -32.10 16.79
C THR A 73 19.12 -31.97 15.38
N GLY A 74 18.41 -31.33 14.44
CA GLY A 74 18.89 -31.07 13.08
C GLY A 74 19.93 -29.96 13.00
N ARG A 75 20.72 -29.95 11.90
CA ARG A 75 21.74 -28.93 11.60
C ARG A 75 21.21 -27.50 11.48
N SER A 76 19.89 -27.33 11.40
CA SER A 76 19.20 -26.05 11.31
C SER A 76 18.01 -26.03 12.29
N PRO A 77 17.95 -25.09 13.26
CA PRO A 77 16.82 -24.96 14.17
C PRO A 77 15.60 -24.56 13.35
N SER A 78 14.58 -25.42 13.37
CA SER A 78 13.27 -25.15 12.81
C SER A 78 12.33 -24.71 13.93
N VAL A 79 11.87 -23.47 13.85
CA VAL A 79 10.92 -22.88 14.81
C VAL A 79 9.54 -22.89 14.19
N ARG A 80 8.56 -23.46 14.88
CA ARG A 80 7.16 -23.38 14.45
C ARG A 80 6.54 -22.10 14.96
N LEU A 81 6.02 -21.27 14.06
CA LEU A 81 5.38 -20.00 14.44
C LEU A 81 4.16 -20.21 15.34
N ASP A 82 3.41 -21.30 15.13
CA ASP A 82 2.27 -21.70 16.00
C ASP A 82 2.70 -21.87 17.46
N ALA A 83 3.91 -22.42 17.68
CA ALA A 83 4.44 -22.66 19.02
C ALA A 83 4.87 -21.35 19.68
N VAL A 84 5.45 -20.43 18.91
CA VAL A 84 5.80 -19.08 19.40
C VAL A 84 4.54 -18.30 19.75
N ASP A 85 3.52 -18.34 18.88
CA ASP A 85 2.22 -17.70 19.14
C ASP A 85 1.57 -18.24 20.42
N ALA A 86 1.56 -19.56 20.61
CA ALA A 86 1.03 -20.19 21.82
C ALA A 86 1.81 -19.78 23.08
N VAL A 87 3.14 -19.66 23.02
CA VAL A 87 3.96 -19.18 24.14
C VAL A 87 3.64 -17.71 24.47
N LEU A 88 3.51 -16.85 23.45
CA LEU A 88 3.19 -15.43 23.64
C LEU A 88 1.79 -15.22 24.25
N ARG A 89 0.80 -16.02 23.84
CA ARG A 89 -0.55 -16.00 24.42
C ARG A 89 -0.56 -16.53 25.85
N ARG A 90 0.09 -17.67 26.10
CA ARG A 90 0.15 -18.31 27.43
C ARG A 90 0.88 -17.45 28.46
N SER A 91 1.94 -16.76 28.05
CA SER A 91 2.72 -15.85 28.91
C SER A 91 2.03 -14.50 29.13
N GLY A 92 0.91 -14.22 28.44
CA GLY A 92 0.20 -12.93 28.53
C GLY A 92 1.00 -11.75 27.97
N ILE A 93 2.08 -12.01 27.22
CA ILE A 93 2.94 -10.97 26.62
C ILE A 93 2.24 -10.35 25.40
N SER A 94 1.54 -11.17 24.63
CA SER A 94 0.69 -10.72 23.53
C SER A 94 -0.53 -11.62 23.43
N PRO A 95 -1.66 -11.27 24.08
CA PRO A 95 -2.87 -12.08 24.03
C PRO A 95 -3.46 -12.15 22.61
N ASP A 96 -3.22 -11.10 21.83
CA ASP A 96 -3.65 -11.00 20.42
C ASP A 96 -2.72 -11.76 19.46
N GLY A 97 -1.63 -12.34 19.97
CA GLY A 97 -0.73 -13.22 19.22
C GLY A 97 0.52 -12.55 18.65
N LEU A 98 1.23 -13.32 17.81
CA LEU A 98 2.56 -13.02 17.29
C LEU A 98 2.59 -11.78 16.39
N ALA A 99 1.54 -11.55 15.59
CA ALA A 99 1.45 -10.39 14.71
C ALA A 99 1.45 -9.06 15.49
N THR A 100 0.72 -9.01 16.61
CA THR A 100 0.64 -7.84 17.49
C THR A 100 1.97 -7.59 18.19
N ALA A 101 2.64 -8.65 18.67
CA ALA A 101 3.97 -8.54 19.29
C ALA A 101 5.02 -7.99 18.32
N VAL A 102 5.06 -8.47 17.07
CA VAL A 102 5.99 -7.96 16.06
C VAL A 102 5.65 -6.53 15.64
N THR A 103 4.37 -6.19 15.53
CA THR A 103 3.93 -4.81 15.25
C THR A 103 4.33 -3.85 16.37
N ALA A 104 4.23 -4.27 17.62
CA ALA A 104 4.70 -3.49 18.77
C ALA A 104 6.20 -3.23 18.68
N LEU A 105 6.99 -4.25 18.32
CA LEU A 105 8.46 -4.19 18.24
C LEU A 105 8.99 -3.40 17.02
N THR A 106 8.43 -3.63 15.82
CA THR A 106 8.96 -3.05 14.57
C THR A 106 8.15 -1.87 14.04
N GLY A 107 7.01 -1.56 14.67
CA GLY A 107 6.00 -0.66 14.14
C GLY A 107 5.05 -1.34 13.13
N PRO A 108 4.04 -0.60 12.64
CA PRO A 108 3.06 -1.11 11.68
C PRO A 108 3.69 -1.70 10.42
N VAL A 109 3.40 -2.97 10.15
CA VAL A 109 3.87 -3.65 8.93
C VAL A 109 2.83 -3.46 7.83
N SER A 110 3.11 -2.58 6.87
CA SER A 110 2.25 -2.40 5.70
C SER A 110 2.27 -3.66 4.81
N ARG A 111 1.09 -4.20 4.52
CA ARG A 111 0.94 -5.32 3.59
C ARG A 111 1.18 -4.85 2.16
N LEU A 112 1.77 -5.71 1.35
CA LEU A 112 2.05 -5.40 -0.06
C LEU A 112 0.75 -5.18 -0.85
N THR A 113 -0.31 -5.90 -0.49
CA THR A 113 -1.66 -5.70 -1.03
C THR A 113 -2.16 -4.28 -0.73
N ASP A 114 -2.07 -3.82 0.53
CA ASP A 114 -2.50 -2.47 0.91
C ASP A 114 -1.72 -1.37 0.18
N VAL A 115 -0.44 -1.58 -0.08
CA VAL A 115 0.37 -0.62 -0.86
C VAL A 115 -0.12 -0.57 -2.31
N ARG A 116 -0.34 -1.75 -2.93
CA ARG A 116 -0.85 -1.84 -4.31
C ARG A 116 -2.26 -1.27 -4.45
N GLU A 117 -3.14 -1.53 -3.50
CA GLU A 117 -4.51 -0.99 -3.48
C GLU A 117 -4.51 0.52 -3.34
N ARG A 118 -3.71 1.08 -2.44
CA ARG A 118 -3.55 2.54 -2.30
C ARG A 118 -3.00 3.17 -3.57
N GLU A 119 -2.02 2.55 -4.21
CA GLU A 119 -1.49 3.03 -5.48
C GLU A 119 -2.55 2.95 -6.59
N ALA A 120 -3.30 1.85 -6.69
CA ALA A 120 -4.38 1.70 -7.64
C ALA A 120 -5.48 2.75 -7.42
N HIS A 121 -5.85 3.01 -6.17
CA HIS A 121 -6.82 4.04 -5.81
C HIS A 121 -6.30 5.44 -6.17
N ALA A 122 -5.04 5.75 -5.87
CA ALA A 122 -4.43 7.02 -6.27
C ALA A 122 -4.44 7.22 -7.80
N TRP A 123 -4.19 6.15 -8.56
CA TRP A 123 -4.31 6.18 -10.03
C TRP A 123 -5.76 6.40 -10.48
N GLN A 124 -6.74 5.79 -9.81
CA GLN A 124 -8.16 6.02 -10.11
C GLN A 124 -8.56 7.47 -9.80
N ASP A 125 -8.17 7.99 -8.63
CA ASP A 125 -8.43 9.36 -8.20
C ASP A 125 -7.78 10.41 -9.12
N ALA A 126 -6.68 10.06 -9.79
CA ALA A 126 -6.05 10.93 -10.78
C ALA A 126 -6.98 11.19 -11.98
N TYR A 127 -7.86 10.26 -12.33
CA TYR A 127 -8.84 10.43 -13.42
C TYR A 127 -10.12 11.14 -13.00
N ALA A 128 -10.35 11.37 -11.69
CA ALA A 128 -11.55 12.00 -11.20
C ALA A 128 -11.89 13.36 -11.86
N PRO A 129 -10.94 14.27 -12.16
CA PRO A 129 -11.24 15.53 -12.85
C PRO A 129 -11.79 15.33 -14.27
N LEU A 130 -11.28 14.35 -14.99
CA LEU A 130 -11.73 14.01 -16.33
C LEU A 130 -13.09 13.29 -16.30
N ASP A 131 -13.27 12.37 -15.34
CA ASP A 131 -14.57 11.72 -15.15
C ASP A 131 -15.68 12.71 -14.77
N ALA A 132 -15.35 13.74 -13.98
CA ALA A 132 -16.28 14.82 -13.70
C ALA A 132 -16.68 15.58 -14.96
N LEU A 133 -15.71 15.93 -15.82
CA LEU A 133 -15.99 16.60 -17.10
C LEU A 133 -16.92 15.79 -18.01
N ILE A 134 -16.63 14.49 -18.17
CA ILE A 134 -17.44 13.60 -19.02
C ILE A 134 -18.88 13.55 -18.52
N ARG A 135 -19.08 13.50 -17.20
CA ARG A 135 -20.43 13.50 -16.60
C ARG A 135 -21.17 14.81 -16.77
N THR A 136 -20.48 15.95 -16.71
CA THR A 136 -21.14 17.27 -16.69
C THR A 136 -21.34 17.89 -18.06
N THR A 137 -20.40 17.66 -18.98
CA THR A 137 -20.25 18.51 -20.17
C THR A 137 -20.32 17.72 -21.47
N GLY A 138 -19.86 16.47 -21.49
CA GLY A 138 -19.75 15.73 -22.74
C GLY A 138 -19.57 14.23 -22.56
N PRO A 139 -20.65 13.43 -22.55
CA PRO A 139 -20.54 11.97 -22.55
C PRO A 139 -19.82 11.43 -23.79
N GLU A 140 -19.78 12.18 -24.89
CA GLU A 140 -19.01 11.85 -26.10
C GLU A 140 -17.49 11.75 -25.87
N LEU A 141 -16.98 12.35 -24.80
CA LEU A 141 -15.57 12.25 -24.41
C LEU A 141 -15.24 10.91 -23.72
N ALA A 142 -16.24 10.10 -23.38
CA ALA A 142 -16.04 8.82 -22.69
C ALA A 142 -15.14 7.86 -23.48
N ASP A 143 -15.40 7.69 -24.77
CA ASP A 143 -14.60 6.81 -25.64
C ASP A 143 -13.16 7.28 -25.75
N TRP A 144 -12.94 8.60 -25.77
CA TRP A 144 -11.59 9.17 -25.78
C TRP A 144 -10.86 8.92 -24.44
N ALA A 145 -11.54 9.11 -23.32
CA ALA A 145 -10.96 8.85 -22.00
C ALA A 145 -10.65 7.37 -21.77
N ASP A 146 -11.47 6.46 -22.30
CA ASP A 146 -11.20 5.03 -22.24
C ASP A 146 -9.99 4.61 -23.06
N ARG A 147 -9.82 5.17 -24.26
CA ARG A 147 -8.58 4.98 -25.03
C ARG A 147 -7.35 5.49 -24.26
N LEU A 148 -7.47 6.66 -23.63
CA LEU A 148 -6.37 7.23 -22.83
C LEU A 148 -5.94 6.32 -21.67
N ARG A 149 -6.90 5.62 -21.04
CA ARG A 149 -6.63 4.61 -20.01
C ARG A 149 -5.97 3.35 -20.58
N GLN A 150 -6.49 2.84 -21.70
CA GLN A 150 -5.99 1.62 -22.34
C GLN A 150 -4.57 1.76 -22.87
N ASP A 151 -4.24 2.91 -23.48
CA ASP A 151 -2.94 3.16 -24.09
C ASP A 151 -1.82 3.44 -23.07
N GLY A 152 -2.19 3.63 -21.80
CA GLY A 152 -1.25 3.91 -20.71
C GLY A 152 -0.48 5.22 -20.89
N LEU A 153 -0.92 6.12 -21.77
CA LEU A 153 -0.23 7.36 -22.11
C LEU A 153 -0.01 8.23 -20.87
N VAL A 154 -1.02 8.39 -20.02
CA VAL A 154 -0.94 9.18 -18.79
C VAL A 154 0.11 8.61 -17.84
N ARG A 155 0.21 7.28 -17.70
CA ARG A 155 1.24 6.64 -16.88
C ARG A 155 2.64 6.89 -17.42
N ARG A 156 2.80 6.86 -18.75
CA ARG A 156 4.09 7.10 -19.41
C ARG A 156 4.55 8.55 -19.29
N LEU A 157 3.62 9.51 -19.33
CA LEU A 157 3.91 10.94 -19.23
C LEU A 157 4.10 11.39 -17.79
N ALA A 158 3.20 11.01 -16.89
CA ALA A 158 3.19 11.53 -15.53
C ALA A 158 4.06 10.74 -14.56
N ARG A 159 4.27 9.44 -14.80
CA ARG A 159 5.02 8.48 -13.95
C ARG A 159 4.48 8.27 -12.53
N THR A 160 3.76 9.23 -11.97
CA THR A 160 3.17 9.20 -10.63
C THR A 160 1.68 9.57 -10.69
N PRO A 161 0.85 9.05 -9.77
CA PRO A 161 -0.58 9.42 -9.70
C PRO A 161 -0.80 10.92 -9.45
N HIS A 162 0.07 11.54 -8.65
CA HIS A 162 -0.03 12.97 -8.35
C HIS A 162 0.17 13.82 -9.60
N ALA A 163 1.24 13.56 -10.36
CA ALA A 163 1.50 14.22 -11.62
C ALA A 163 0.39 13.95 -12.65
N ALA A 164 -0.17 12.74 -12.64
CA ALA A 164 -1.27 12.36 -13.53
C ALA A 164 -2.53 13.17 -13.21
N LYS A 165 -2.84 13.36 -11.93
CA LYS A 165 -3.98 14.16 -11.48
C LYS A 165 -3.86 15.62 -11.93
N ALA A 166 -2.68 16.21 -11.81
CA ALA A 166 -2.42 17.56 -12.29
C ALA A 166 -2.55 17.65 -13.82
N LEU A 167 -1.95 16.70 -14.56
CA LEU A 167 -2.05 16.65 -16.03
C LEU A 167 -3.49 16.51 -16.52
N LEU A 168 -4.26 15.59 -15.92
CA LEU A 168 -5.65 15.34 -16.29
C LEU A 168 -6.57 16.47 -15.83
N GLY A 169 -6.28 17.11 -14.70
CA GLY A 169 -6.97 18.32 -14.26
C GLY A 169 -6.78 19.47 -15.25
N ASN A 170 -5.54 19.68 -15.69
CA ASN A 170 -5.16 20.67 -16.71
C ASN A 170 -5.86 20.40 -18.06
N ALA A 171 -5.88 19.14 -18.52
CA ALA A 171 -6.58 18.76 -19.73
C ALA A 171 -8.10 18.98 -19.59
N ALA A 172 -8.69 18.61 -18.45
CA ALA A 172 -10.11 18.81 -18.20
C ALA A 172 -10.49 20.30 -18.19
N GLU A 173 -9.66 21.16 -17.59
CA GLU A 173 -9.88 22.61 -17.58
C GLU A 173 -9.80 23.22 -18.98
N ALA A 174 -8.81 22.81 -19.79
CA ALA A 174 -8.72 23.24 -21.18
C ALA A 174 -9.98 22.83 -21.97
N LEU A 175 -10.46 21.59 -21.78
CA LEU A 175 -11.66 21.09 -22.47
C LEU A 175 -12.94 21.83 -22.04
N ARG A 176 -13.06 22.27 -20.78
CA ARG A 176 -14.23 23.07 -20.31
C ARG A 176 -14.35 24.42 -21.00
N ARG A 177 -13.24 24.97 -21.47
CA ARG A 177 -13.20 26.29 -22.13
C ARG A 177 -13.48 26.21 -23.63
N LEU A 178 -13.78 25.02 -24.14
CA LEU A 178 -14.16 24.81 -25.52
C LEU A 178 -15.69 24.73 -25.65
N PRO A 179 -16.27 25.28 -26.74
CA PRO A 179 -15.60 26.08 -27.77
C PRO A 179 -15.21 27.48 -27.23
N ALA A 180 -14.04 27.98 -27.65
CA ALA A 180 -13.61 29.33 -27.28
C ALA A 180 -14.39 30.38 -28.09
N ASP A 181 -14.99 31.35 -27.41
CA ASP A 181 -15.71 32.46 -28.03
C ASP A 181 -15.18 33.80 -27.48
N PRO A 182 -14.58 34.67 -28.33
CA PRO A 182 -14.34 34.50 -29.76
C PRO A 182 -13.29 33.42 -30.07
N ALA A 183 -13.33 32.90 -31.31
CA ALA A 183 -12.32 31.94 -31.76
C ALA A 183 -10.91 32.54 -31.69
N VAL A 184 -9.99 31.81 -31.06
CA VAL A 184 -8.59 32.19 -30.87
C VAL A 184 -7.65 31.13 -31.47
N SER A 185 -6.39 31.50 -31.73
CA SER A 185 -5.38 30.54 -32.16
C SER A 185 -5.02 29.57 -31.01
N LEU A 186 -4.58 28.35 -31.35
CA LEU A 186 -4.17 27.35 -30.35
C LEU A 186 -3.08 27.85 -29.39
N PRO A 187 -2.04 28.59 -29.83
CA PRO A 187 -1.05 29.16 -28.91
C PRO A 187 -1.66 30.21 -27.96
N ALA A 188 -2.54 31.07 -28.46
CA ALA A 188 -3.21 32.08 -27.64
C ALA A 188 -4.14 31.42 -26.60
N PHE A 189 -4.88 30.38 -27.00
CA PHE A 189 -5.71 29.58 -26.10
C PHE A 189 -4.88 28.88 -25.00
N ALA A 190 -3.76 28.26 -25.38
CA ALA A 190 -2.87 27.59 -24.44
C ALA A 190 -2.27 28.58 -23.43
N ALA A 191 -1.84 29.76 -23.88
CA ALA A 191 -1.30 30.80 -23.01
C ALA A 191 -2.34 31.40 -22.05
N ALA A 192 -3.60 31.50 -22.47
CA ALA A 192 -4.70 32.04 -21.67
C ALA A 192 -5.31 31.00 -20.70
N THR A 193 -4.96 29.73 -20.83
CA THR A 193 -5.46 28.67 -19.94
C THR A 193 -4.52 28.55 -18.73
N PRO A 194 -4.98 28.87 -17.51
CA PRO A 194 -4.21 28.69 -16.29
C PRO A 194 -4.15 27.20 -15.99
N LEU A 195 -3.14 26.55 -16.54
CA LEU A 195 -2.77 25.20 -16.16
C LEU A 195 -2.03 25.30 -14.81
N ALA A 196 -2.29 24.35 -13.89
CA ALA A 196 -1.52 24.19 -12.67
C ALA A 196 -0.01 24.18 -12.98
N PRO A 197 0.87 24.62 -12.05
CA PRO A 197 2.29 24.80 -12.32
C PRO A 197 2.89 23.56 -13.00
N PRO A 198 3.90 23.76 -13.88
CA PRO A 198 4.52 22.64 -14.59
C PRO A 198 4.92 21.57 -13.58
N LEU A 199 4.80 20.30 -14.00
CA LEU A 199 5.32 19.17 -13.24
C LEU A 199 6.85 19.31 -13.15
N THR A 200 7.34 20.18 -12.28
CA THR A 200 8.77 20.34 -11.95
C THR A 200 9.18 19.20 -11.05
N GLY A 201 9.12 17.99 -11.58
CA GLY A 201 9.96 16.88 -11.17
C GLY A 201 10.97 16.68 -12.28
N THR A 202 12.17 17.21 -12.14
CA THR A 202 13.27 16.92 -13.06
C THR A 202 13.54 15.41 -13.01
N PRO A 203 13.45 14.64 -14.11
CA PRO A 203 13.87 13.25 -14.14
C PRO A 203 15.40 13.23 -14.36
N ALA A 204 16.14 13.65 -13.36
CA ALA A 204 17.59 13.50 -13.26
C ALA A 204 17.82 13.16 -11.79
N ASP A 205 17.71 11.90 -11.38
CA ASP A 205 18.88 11.00 -11.35
C ASP A 205 18.47 9.55 -11.04
N ALA A 206 17.36 9.06 -11.60
CA ALA A 206 17.00 7.65 -11.44
C ALA A 206 17.85 6.82 -12.41
N PRO A 207 18.76 5.92 -11.94
CA PRO A 207 19.50 5.06 -12.83
C PRO A 207 18.51 4.22 -13.63
N ARG A 208 18.68 4.25 -14.95
CA ARG A 208 17.94 3.40 -15.89
C ARG A 208 18.21 1.96 -15.48
N ASP A 209 17.23 1.29 -14.90
CA ASP A 209 17.29 -0.16 -14.66
C ASP A 209 17.03 -0.86 -16.01
N PRO A 210 18.04 -1.50 -16.62
CA PRO A 210 17.87 -2.19 -17.89
C PRO A 210 17.04 -3.47 -17.78
N ASP A 211 16.69 -3.93 -16.57
CA ASP A 211 15.98 -5.19 -16.33
C ASP A 211 14.46 -5.02 -16.12
N LEU A 212 13.87 -3.86 -16.45
CA LEU A 212 12.41 -3.70 -16.53
C LEU A 212 11.84 -4.44 -17.74
N HIS A 213 11.73 -5.76 -17.59
CA HIS A 213 11.09 -6.66 -18.51
C HIS A 213 9.56 -6.44 -18.49
N ARG A 214 9.03 -5.96 -19.62
CA ARG A 214 7.63 -5.95 -20.13
C ARG A 214 6.46 -5.63 -19.18
N PRO A 215 5.49 -4.79 -19.61
CA PRO A 215 4.24 -4.62 -18.89
C PRO A 215 3.42 -5.93 -18.87
N SER A 216 2.95 -6.35 -17.69
CA SER A 216 1.98 -7.43 -17.55
C SER A 216 0.65 -7.07 -18.25
N PRO A 217 0.01 -7.98 -19.03
CA PRO A 217 -1.19 -7.67 -19.81
C PRO A 217 -2.53 -7.66 -19.04
N ASN A 218 -2.56 -7.81 -17.72
CA ASN A 218 -3.78 -8.26 -17.03
C ASN A 218 -4.41 -7.26 -16.04
N TRP A 219 -4.64 -6.01 -16.45
CA TRP A 219 -5.49 -5.09 -15.65
C TRP A 219 -6.91 -4.92 -16.21
N ALA A 220 -7.20 -5.43 -17.42
CA ALA A 220 -8.51 -5.39 -18.06
C ALA A 220 -9.61 -6.23 -17.35
N CYS A 221 -9.33 -6.77 -16.16
CA CYS A 221 -10.25 -7.63 -15.42
C CYS A 221 -11.05 -6.96 -14.29
N VAL A 222 -10.78 -5.70 -13.90
CA VAL A 222 -11.46 -5.09 -12.74
C VAL A 222 -12.62 -4.14 -13.09
N SER A 223 -12.82 -3.73 -14.35
CA SER A 223 -13.90 -2.79 -14.71
C SER A 223 -15.09 -3.40 -15.48
N ARG A 224 -15.22 -4.72 -15.59
CA ARG A 224 -16.42 -5.36 -16.19
C ARG A 224 -17.56 -5.53 -15.17
N ARG A 225 -18.23 -4.44 -14.83
CA ARG A 225 -19.66 -4.45 -14.48
C ARG A 225 -20.34 -3.26 -15.18
N ARG A 226 -20.96 -3.54 -16.32
CA ARG A 226 -21.97 -2.65 -16.92
C ARG A 226 -23.25 -2.76 -16.08
N PRO A 227 -23.85 -1.67 -15.57
CA PRO A 227 -25.26 -1.70 -15.21
C PRO A 227 -26.08 -1.58 -16.50
N SER A 228 -26.84 -2.63 -16.83
CA SER A 228 -27.88 -2.60 -17.85
C SER A 228 -29.02 -1.69 -17.36
N TRP A 229 -29.17 -0.51 -17.97
CA TRP A 229 -30.40 0.26 -17.86
C TRP A 229 -31.42 -0.33 -18.82
N THR A 230 -32.35 -1.15 -18.31
CA THR A 230 -33.61 -1.45 -18.98
C THR A 230 -34.54 -0.26 -18.79
N ALA A 231 -34.81 0.45 -19.88
CA ALA A 231 -35.97 1.30 -19.99
C ALA A 231 -37.20 0.39 -20.10
N ASP A 232 -38.16 0.56 -19.20
CA ASP A 232 -39.52 0.08 -19.42
C ASP A 232 -40.46 1.28 -19.40
N ARG A 233 -41.44 1.21 -20.30
CA ARG A 233 -42.34 2.30 -20.71
C ARG A 233 -43.71 2.12 -20.07
#